data_AF-A0A6J0TMH1-F1
#
_entry.id   AF-A0A6J0TMH1-F1
#
_cell.length_a   1.000
_cell.length_b   1.000
_cell.length_c   1.000
_cell.angle_alpha   90.00
_cell.angle_beta   90.00
_cell.angle_gamma   90.00
#
_symmetry.space_group_name_H-M   'P 1'
#
loop_
_entity.id
_entity.type
_entity.pdbx_description
1 polymer ?
#
loop_
_entity_poly.entity_id
_entity_poly.type
_entity_poly.pdbx_seq_one_letter_code
_entity_poly.pdbx_strand_id
1 'polypeptide(L)'
;MVDLSSKGESPQQAEDSTNEPHITTAEPSRRDRSPSVASTSSQSGYRNQKDALRHRILHLSELLRVERTNRDDNTSYYVELVSKADREKAPSIRQAFERINQRSSANIAHLEQRLLDSCAQLKKLEQRVFATPDSSSTSTSTLQQHSASRSSFSRLSPFHLPRIRTAETVTAEEVHLPPLSESKENCPVPEPVPKQFLEDESKQKLEELKAQLADLREDQKALEDEWHKMDEAWKADKQKMMEFLQEEKKRHYNLEVQVNDMIQINQNEITNLKQDLACTEEKMVYQSYERTRDIWEMLESYQTRLAKMEMQQQAQQQEARELPQANIYKLYGQLMNLLLTIAAILLVCASTVSTCALPLLRTRWCAMTTLLVIIVVIAVWNYFPPTAQLEWKTWLPSA
;
A
#
# COMPACT_ATOMS: atom_id res chain seq x y z
N MET A 1 -29.74 -2.57 61.75
CA MET A 1 -31.15 -2.34 62.16
C MET A 1 -31.87 -1.93 60.88
N VAL A 2 -32.62 -2.75 60.15
CA VAL A 2 -33.20 -4.09 60.34
C VAL A 2 -33.47 -4.68 58.94
N ASP A 3 -33.14 -5.98 58.80
CA ASP A 3 -33.66 -7.08 57.95
C ASP A 3 -33.92 -6.92 56.43
N LEU A 4 -33.41 -7.78 55.54
CA LEU A 4 -33.50 -9.25 55.39
C LEU A 4 -34.92 -9.78 55.06
N SER A 5 -35.10 -10.30 53.83
CA SER A 5 -35.73 -11.59 53.52
C SER A 5 -35.71 -11.77 51.99
N SER A 6 -34.88 -12.62 51.37
CA SER A 6 -34.80 -14.10 51.43
C SER A 6 -35.94 -14.84 50.71
N LYS A 7 -35.59 -15.45 49.57
CA LYS A 7 -35.99 -16.76 48.99
C LYS A 7 -35.82 -16.67 47.47
N GLY A 8 -35.23 -17.62 46.74
CA GLY A 8 -34.83 -19.00 47.01
C GLY A 8 -34.60 -19.67 45.65
N GLU A 9 -33.73 -20.69 45.63
CA GLU A 9 -33.03 -21.33 44.51
C GLU A 9 -33.85 -21.96 43.35
N SER A 10 -33.29 -21.82 42.12
CA SER A 10 -32.85 -22.83 41.10
C SER A 10 -33.39 -24.27 41.08
N PRO A 11 -33.06 -25.12 40.06
CA PRO A 11 -32.88 -24.92 38.61
C PRO A 11 -33.60 -26.03 37.79
N GLN A 12 -33.77 -25.88 36.47
CA GLN A 12 -33.90 -27.07 35.61
C GLN A 12 -33.43 -26.83 34.17
N GLN A 13 -32.95 -27.94 33.62
CA GLN A 13 -31.92 -28.13 32.62
C GLN A 13 -32.57 -28.60 31.30
N ALA A 14 -31.99 -28.16 30.18
CA ALA A 14 -31.95 -28.78 28.84
C ALA A 14 -33.25 -29.33 28.22
N GLU A 15 -33.58 -28.86 27.01
CA GLU A 15 -33.60 -29.76 25.85
C GLU A 15 -33.55 -29.01 24.52
N ASP A 16 -32.80 -29.62 23.63
CA ASP A 16 -32.46 -29.32 22.24
C ASP A 16 -33.63 -29.65 21.30
N SER A 17 -33.87 -28.83 20.27
CA SER A 17 -34.38 -29.26 18.95
C SER A 17 -34.58 -28.08 17.99
N THR A 18 -33.63 -27.95 17.05
CA THR A 18 -33.83 -27.89 15.60
C THR A 18 -35.23 -27.54 15.08
N ASN A 19 -35.35 -26.44 14.31
CA ASN A 19 -36.00 -26.43 12.99
C ASN A 19 -35.86 -25.07 12.28
N GLU A 20 -35.20 -25.10 11.12
CA GLU A 20 -35.17 -24.05 10.09
C GLU A 20 -36.37 -24.23 9.11
N PRO A 21 -36.60 -23.37 8.09
CA PRO A 21 -37.80 -22.56 7.98
C PRO A 21 -38.79 -23.04 6.89
N HIS A 22 -40.08 -22.79 7.11
CA HIS A 22 -41.13 -23.08 6.14
C HIS A 22 -41.20 -22.01 5.03
N ILE A 23 -40.90 -22.45 3.81
CA ILE A 23 -41.18 -21.80 2.53
C ILE A 23 -42.70 -21.71 2.35
N THR A 24 -43.23 -20.51 2.14
CA THR A 24 -44.60 -20.32 1.61
C THR A 24 -44.53 -19.48 0.34
N THR A 25 -44.84 -20.14 -0.77
CA THR A 25 -45.02 -19.61 -2.11
C THR A 25 -46.36 -18.88 -2.20
N ALA A 26 -46.35 -17.58 -2.51
CA ALA A 26 -47.55 -16.85 -2.93
C ALA A 26 -47.20 -15.62 -3.77
N GLU A 27 -47.53 -15.67 -5.06
CA GLU A 27 -47.84 -14.55 -5.96
C GLU A 27 -48.58 -15.16 -7.18
N PRO A 28 -49.39 -14.42 -7.97
CA PRO A 28 -49.32 -12.96 -8.16
C PRO A 28 -50.68 -12.23 -8.18
N SER A 29 -50.70 -10.96 -7.80
CA SER A 29 -51.80 -10.05 -8.17
C SER A 29 -51.25 -8.78 -8.81
N ARG A 30 -51.47 -8.69 -10.13
CA ARG A 30 -51.07 -7.59 -11.01
C ARG A 30 -51.65 -6.26 -10.53
N ARG A 31 -50.78 -5.28 -10.32
CA ARG A 31 -51.12 -3.85 -10.41
C ARG A 31 -50.04 -3.11 -11.21
N ASP A 32 -50.51 -2.21 -12.04
CA ASP A 32 -49.81 -1.59 -13.17
C ASP A 32 -48.51 -0.87 -12.81
N ARG A 33 -47.47 -1.13 -13.61
CA ARG A 33 -46.15 -0.54 -13.49
C ARG A 33 -46.00 0.58 -14.52
N SER A 34 -45.97 1.83 -14.05
CA SER A 34 -45.51 2.98 -14.83
C SER A 34 -44.02 2.83 -15.21
N PRO A 35 -43.58 3.19 -16.44
CA PRO A 35 -42.19 3.02 -16.86
C PRO A 35 -41.38 4.29 -16.61
N SER A 36 -40.73 4.42 -15.45
CA SER A 36 -39.74 5.50 -15.20
C SER A 36 -38.48 5.08 -14.44
N VAL A 37 -38.14 3.78 -14.38
CA VAL A 37 -37.00 3.28 -13.56
C VAL A 37 -35.72 3.00 -14.38
N ALA A 38 -35.68 3.27 -15.67
CA ALA A 38 -34.52 2.95 -16.50
C ALA A 38 -33.30 3.89 -16.27
N SER A 39 -33.52 5.10 -15.75
CA SER A 39 -32.45 6.12 -15.66
C SER A 39 -31.62 6.08 -14.36
N THR A 40 -32.15 5.50 -13.28
CA THR A 40 -31.47 5.45 -11.97
C THR A 40 -30.50 4.27 -11.82
N SER A 41 -30.78 3.15 -12.49
CA SER A 41 -29.92 1.94 -12.50
C SER A 41 -28.52 2.24 -13.07
N SER A 42 -28.47 2.93 -14.22
CA SER A 42 -27.24 3.28 -14.91
C SER A 42 -26.35 4.18 -14.06
N GLN A 43 -26.95 5.19 -13.41
CA GLN A 43 -26.24 6.16 -12.58
C GLN A 43 -25.67 5.54 -11.29
N SER A 44 -26.39 4.57 -10.70
CA SER A 44 -25.91 3.79 -9.55
C SER A 44 -24.71 2.91 -9.92
N GLY A 45 -24.74 2.27 -11.10
CA GLY A 45 -23.63 1.43 -11.59
C GLY A 45 -22.33 2.22 -11.80
N TYR A 46 -22.42 3.43 -12.39
CA TYR A 46 -21.26 4.29 -12.57
C TYR A 46 -20.67 4.80 -11.25
N ARG A 47 -21.52 5.11 -10.26
CA ARG A 47 -21.05 5.48 -8.91
C ARG A 47 -20.24 4.35 -8.28
N ASN A 48 -20.80 3.14 -8.25
CA ASN A 48 -20.12 1.96 -7.70
C ASN A 48 -18.80 1.64 -8.43
N GLN A 49 -18.76 1.79 -9.76
CA GLN A 49 -17.54 1.59 -10.53
C GLN A 49 -16.45 2.63 -10.23
N LYS A 50 -16.83 3.90 -10.02
CA LYS A 50 -15.90 4.96 -9.62
C LYS A 50 -15.36 4.73 -8.20
N ASP A 51 -16.21 4.28 -7.28
CA ASP A 51 -15.80 3.99 -5.91
C ASP A 51 -14.87 2.77 -5.84
N ALA A 52 -15.13 1.74 -6.64
CA ALA A 52 -14.21 0.60 -6.77
C ALA A 52 -12.83 1.02 -7.31
N LEU A 53 -12.77 1.94 -8.28
CA LEU A 53 -11.52 2.49 -8.79
C LEU A 53 -10.79 3.36 -7.77
N ARG A 54 -11.51 4.20 -7.03
CA ARG A 54 -10.94 5.01 -5.93
C ARG A 54 -10.31 4.13 -4.86
N HIS A 55 -11.03 3.11 -4.41
CA HIS A 55 -10.50 2.14 -3.45
C HIS A 55 -9.24 1.44 -3.97
N ARG A 56 -9.23 1.05 -5.26
CA ARG A 56 -8.06 0.41 -5.88
C ARG A 56 -6.86 1.36 -6.01
N ILE A 57 -7.09 2.64 -6.31
CA ILE A 57 -6.05 3.67 -6.34
C ILE A 57 -5.44 3.84 -4.95
N LEU A 58 -6.26 3.93 -3.90
CA LEU A 58 -5.77 4.01 -2.51
C LEU A 58 -4.93 2.79 -2.14
N HIS A 59 -5.43 1.59 -2.41
CA HIS A 59 -4.72 0.35 -2.14
C HIS A 59 -3.39 0.23 -2.91
N LEU A 60 -3.36 0.59 -4.20
CA LEU A 60 -2.13 0.59 -4.99
C LEU A 60 -1.13 1.65 -4.51
N SER A 61 -1.62 2.81 -4.08
CA SER A 61 -0.79 3.88 -3.50
C SER A 61 -0.15 3.43 -2.20
N GLU A 62 -0.90 2.70 -1.36
CA GLU A 62 -0.40 2.16 -0.10
C GLU A 62 0.64 1.05 -0.32
N LEU A 63 0.38 0.13 -1.26
CA LEU A 63 1.38 -0.88 -1.68
C LEU A 63 2.66 -0.23 -2.18
N LEU A 64 2.55 0.85 -2.97
CA LEU A 64 3.70 1.58 -3.48
C LEU A 64 4.48 2.28 -2.35
N ARG A 65 3.76 2.87 -1.38
CA ARG A 65 4.37 3.47 -0.19
C ARG A 65 5.17 2.44 0.60
N VAL A 66 4.56 1.29 0.90
CA VAL A 66 5.19 0.19 1.64
C VAL A 66 6.42 -0.35 0.90
N GLU A 67 6.32 -0.59 -0.42
CA GLU A 67 7.45 -1.09 -1.20
C GLU A 67 8.61 -0.09 -1.26
N ARG A 68 8.32 1.22 -1.37
CA ARG A 68 9.35 2.27 -1.31
C ARG A 68 10.03 2.32 0.06
N THR A 69 9.27 2.27 1.15
CA THR A 69 9.82 2.22 2.51
C THR A 69 10.67 0.96 2.70
N ASN A 70 10.20 -0.21 2.28
CA ASN A 70 10.96 -1.46 2.36
C ASN A 70 12.27 -1.38 1.56
N ARG A 71 12.27 -0.74 0.39
CA ARG A 71 13.51 -0.51 -0.39
C ARG A 71 14.48 0.39 0.36
N ASP A 72 13.98 1.45 1.00
CA ASP A 72 14.80 2.39 1.75
C ASP A 72 15.38 1.72 3.01
N ASP A 73 14.60 0.90 3.71
CA ASP A 73 15.04 0.06 4.85
C ASP A 73 16.10 -0.96 4.41
N ASN A 74 15.88 -1.66 3.28
CA ASN A 74 16.87 -2.58 2.70
C ASN A 74 18.16 -1.87 2.32
N THR A 75 18.08 -0.62 1.85
CA THR A 75 19.25 0.20 1.54
C THR A 75 20.01 0.58 2.79
N SER A 76 19.30 0.99 3.85
CA SER A 76 19.90 1.30 5.16
C SER A 76 20.59 0.07 5.75
N TYR A 77 19.89 -1.08 5.75
CA TYR A 77 20.43 -2.35 6.21
C TYR A 77 21.66 -2.80 5.41
N TYR A 78 21.66 -2.64 4.08
CA TYR A 78 22.82 -2.94 3.25
C TYR A 78 24.03 -2.08 3.62
N VAL A 79 23.86 -0.77 3.83
CA VAL A 79 24.94 0.13 4.24
C VAL A 79 25.51 -0.31 5.60
N GLU A 80 24.65 -0.65 6.55
CA GLU A 80 25.06 -1.16 7.85
C GLU A 80 25.83 -2.47 7.72
N LEU A 81 25.34 -3.42 6.93
CA LEU A 81 25.95 -4.74 6.77
C LEU A 81 27.31 -4.65 6.09
N VAL A 82 27.47 -3.80 5.07
CA VAL A 82 28.76 -3.54 4.42
C VAL A 82 29.73 -2.85 5.36
N SER A 83 29.26 -1.96 6.25
CA SER A 83 30.11 -1.28 7.23
C SER A 83 30.70 -2.23 8.28
N LYS A 84 29.99 -3.32 8.60
CA LYS A 84 30.38 -4.33 9.59
C LYS A 84 31.07 -5.56 8.97
N ALA A 85 31.03 -5.72 7.66
CA ALA A 85 31.50 -6.93 6.98
C ALA A 85 32.99 -6.87 6.62
N ASP A 86 33.65 -8.03 6.72
CA ASP A 86 35.00 -8.21 6.21
C ASP A 86 35.09 -8.00 4.69
N ARG A 87 36.26 -7.57 4.23
CA ARG A 87 36.54 -7.21 2.84
C ARG A 87 36.26 -8.36 1.85
N GLU A 88 36.31 -9.62 2.30
CA GLU A 88 36.00 -10.81 1.50
C GLU A 88 34.50 -11.09 1.35
N LYS A 89 33.66 -10.67 2.31
CA LYS A 89 32.20 -10.89 2.29
C LYS A 89 31.44 -9.76 1.57
N ALA A 90 32.05 -8.58 1.45
CA ALA A 90 31.45 -7.40 0.82
C ALA A 90 30.93 -7.63 -0.63
N PRO A 91 31.60 -8.38 -1.52
CA PRO A 91 31.07 -8.67 -2.86
C PRO A 91 29.78 -9.51 -2.84
N SER A 92 29.70 -10.48 -1.92
CA SER A 92 28.50 -11.32 -1.77
C SER A 92 27.31 -10.50 -1.26
N ILE A 93 27.54 -9.62 -0.30
CA ILE A 93 26.52 -8.69 0.24
C ILE A 93 26.02 -7.74 -0.86
N ARG A 94 26.92 -7.19 -1.69
CA ARG A 94 26.57 -6.37 -2.86
C ARG A 94 25.68 -7.14 -3.83
N GLN A 95 26.06 -8.36 -4.19
CA GLN A 95 25.29 -9.16 -5.13
C GLN A 95 23.88 -9.49 -4.61
N ALA A 96 23.75 -9.75 -3.30
CA ALA A 96 22.46 -9.98 -2.66
C ALA A 96 21.58 -8.71 -2.69
N PHE A 97 22.15 -7.56 -2.32
CA PHE A 97 21.46 -6.27 -2.37
C PHE A 97 20.99 -5.93 -3.79
N GLU A 98 21.85 -6.12 -4.80
CA GLU A 98 21.52 -5.80 -6.18
C GLU A 98 20.34 -6.62 -6.70
N ARG A 99 20.26 -7.92 -6.36
CA ARG A 99 19.10 -8.77 -6.69
C ARG A 99 17.82 -8.29 -6.00
N ILE A 100 17.89 -7.96 -4.71
CA ILE A 100 16.73 -7.47 -3.94
C ILE A 100 16.27 -6.11 -4.49
N ASN A 101 17.20 -5.22 -4.77
CA ASN A 101 16.93 -3.89 -5.31
C ASN A 101 16.37 -3.93 -6.74
N GLN A 102 16.86 -4.83 -7.60
CA GLN A 102 16.28 -5.06 -8.93
C GLN A 102 14.82 -5.53 -8.84
N ARG A 103 14.54 -6.47 -7.94
CA ARG A 103 13.16 -6.97 -7.71
C ARG A 103 12.24 -5.87 -7.18
N SER A 104 12.69 -5.12 -6.19
CA SER A 104 11.92 -4.01 -5.62
C SER A 104 11.68 -2.91 -6.66
N SER A 105 12.70 -2.54 -7.45
CA SER A 105 12.58 -1.55 -8.53
C SER A 105 11.59 -1.98 -9.61
N ALA A 106 11.61 -3.25 -10.02
CA ALA A 106 10.64 -3.80 -10.97
C ALA A 106 9.21 -3.79 -10.38
N ASN A 107 9.05 -4.11 -9.10
CA ASN A 107 7.75 -4.10 -8.43
C ASN A 107 7.20 -2.66 -8.31
N ILE A 108 8.04 -1.70 -7.93
CA ILE A 108 7.70 -0.27 -7.88
C ILE A 108 7.23 0.22 -9.24
N ALA A 109 7.98 -0.07 -10.32
CA ALA A 109 7.60 0.34 -11.67
C ALA A 109 6.23 -0.24 -12.10
N HIS A 110 5.98 -1.51 -11.78
CA HIS A 110 4.72 -2.17 -12.08
C HIS A 110 3.54 -1.60 -11.25
N LEU A 111 3.76 -1.30 -9.97
CA LEU A 111 2.76 -0.66 -9.12
C LEU A 111 2.43 0.76 -9.60
N GLU A 112 3.45 1.54 -9.99
CA GLU A 112 3.30 2.87 -10.57
C GLU A 112 2.48 2.81 -11.87
N GLN A 113 2.79 1.88 -12.76
CA GLN A 113 2.05 1.71 -14.01
C GLN A 113 0.57 1.38 -13.73
N ARG A 114 0.28 0.42 -12.84
CA ARG A 114 -1.11 0.06 -12.50
C ARG A 114 -1.86 1.19 -11.81
N LEU A 115 -1.17 2.02 -11.03
CA LEU A 115 -1.75 3.19 -10.40
C LEU A 115 -2.14 4.23 -11.46
N LEU A 116 -1.24 4.52 -12.40
CA LEU A 116 -1.50 5.42 -13.53
C LEU A 116 -2.68 4.94 -14.38
N ASP A 117 -2.73 3.64 -14.69
CA ASP A 117 -3.83 3.04 -15.44
C ASP A 117 -5.17 3.19 -14.71
N SER A 118 -5.17 2.95 -13.40
CA SER A 118 -6.38 3.08 -12.57
C SER A 118 -6.87 4.53 -12.48
N CYS A 119 -5.94 5.49 -12.32
CA CYS A 119 -6.24 6.93 -12.36
C CYS A 119 -6.79 7.36 -13.72
N ALA A 120 -6.19 6.88 -14.82
CA ALA A 120 -6.64 7.17 -16.17
C ALA A 120 -8.06 6.63 -16.43
N GLN A 121 -8.38 5.43 -15.92
CA GLN A 121 -9.73 4.86 -15.99
C GLN A 121 -10.75 5.69 -15.20
N LEU A 122 -10.39 6.14 -13.99
CA LEU A 122 -11.26 6.98 -13.19
C LEU A 122 -11.57 8.31 -13.89
N LYS A 123 -10.54 8.96 -14.48
CA LYS A 123 -10.70 10.20 -15.25
C LYS A 123 -11.57 10.03 -16.50
N LYS A 124 -11.46 8.90 -17.20
CA LYS A 124 -12.32 8.57 -18.36
C LYS A 124 -13.78 8.41 -17.95
N LEU A 125 -14.05 7.78 -16.80
CA LEU A 125 -15.41 7.66 -16.26
C LEU A 125 -15.95 9.01 -15.77
N GLU A 126 -15.10 9.87 -15.22
CA GLU A 126 -15.48 11.24 -14.88
C GLU A 126 -15.88 12.04 -16.11
N GLN A 127 -15.06 12.04 -17.17
CA GLN A 127 -15.35 12.78 -18.40
C GLN A 127 -16.60 12.29 -19.12
N ARG A 128 -16.91 10.99 -19.11
CA ARG A 128 -18.17 10.47 -19.70
C ARG A 128 -19.42 10.97 -19.00
N VAL A 129 -19.35 11.26 -17.70
CA VAL A 129 -20.48 11.82 -16.95
C VAL A 129 -20.71 13.30 -17.30
N PHE A 130 -19.69 14.01 -17.77
CA PHE A 130 -19.81 15.40 -18.24
C PHE A 130 -20.17 15.53 -19.73
N ALA A 131 -20.04 14.46 -20.52
CA ALA A 131 -20.22 14.47 -21.98
C ALA A 131 -21.59 13.95 -22.45
N THR A 132 -22.64 14.09 -21.65
CA THR A 132 -24.02 13.84 -22.12
C THR A 132 -24.69 15.15 -22.55
N PRO A 133 -24.63 15.53 -23.84
CA PRO A 133 -25.71 16.24 -24.51
C PRO A 133 -26.58 15.21 -25.25
N ASP A 134 -27.89 15.34 -25.10
CA ASP A 134 -28.86 14.63 -25.94
C ASP A 134 -28.55 14.87 -27.43
N SER A 135 -28.15 13.84 -28.16
CA SER A 135 -28.53 13.59 -29.56
C SER A 135 -27.78 12.40 -30.16
N SER A 136 -28.57 11.59 -30.85
CA SER A 136 -28.21 10.47 -31.72
C SER A 136 -27.21 10.82 -32.83
N SER A 137 -26.19 9.98 -33.03
CA SER A 137 -25.91 9.31 -34.32
C SER A 137 -24.66 8.44 -34.28
N THR A 138 -24.85 7.20 -34.72
CA THR A 138 -23.89 6.18 -35.16
C THR A 138 -22.76 6.72 -36.03
N SER A 139 -21.50 6.30 -35.78
CA SER A 139 -20.67 5.52 -36.73
C SER A 139 -19.23 5.32 -36.24
N THR A 140 -18.79 4.08 -36.41
CA THR A 140 -17.46 3.49 -36.22
C THR A 140 -16.38 4.00 -37.19
N SER A 141 -15.13 4.10 -36.73
CA SER A 141 -13.95 3.62 -37.49
C SER A 141 -12.63 3.69 -36.70
N THR A 142 -11.94 2.57 -36.66
CA THR A 142 -10.57 2.28 -36.20
C THR A 142 -9.50 2.79 -37.18
N LEU A 143 -8.37 3.37 -36.70
CA LEU A 143 -6.99 3.01 -37.10
C LEU A 143 -5.91 3.74 -36.26
N GLN A 144 -4.93 2.96 -35.76
CA GLN A 144 -3.46 3.15 -35.58
C GLN A 144 -2.80 4.51 -36.01
N GLN A 145 -1.68 5.05 -35.48
CA GLN A 145 -0.55 4.61 -34.62
C GLN A 145 0.44 5.82 -34.44
N HIS A 146 1.33 5.78 -33.42
CA HIS A 146 2.59 6.58 -33.22
C HIS A 146 2.43 8.09 -32.95
N SER A 147 3.23 8.83 -32.15
CA SER A 147 4.45 8.64 -31.36
C SER A 147 4.67 9.85 -30.42
N ALA A 148 5.45 9.63 -29.35
CA ALA A 148 6.35 10.54 -28.61
C ALA A 148 5.92 11.96 -28.12
N SER A 149 6.02 12.12 -26.79
CA SER A 149 6.74 13.18 -26.06
C SER A 149 6.27 14.64 -26.17
N ARG A 150 5.65 15.16 -25.09
CA ARG A 150 6.29 16.12 -24.16
C ARG A 150 5.31 16.64 -23.11
N SER A 151 5.85 16.80 -21.92
CA SER A 151 5.39 17.64 -20.80
C SER A 151 4.44 18.78 -21.18
N SER A 152 3.29 18.85 -20.53
CA SER A 152 2.54 20.10 -20.34
C SER A 152 1.55 19.93 -19.19
N PHE A 153 1.81 20.64 -18.09
CA PHE A 153 0.83 20.93 -17.06
C PHE A 153 -0.47 21.43 -17.71
N SER A 154 -1.56 20.66 -17.62
CA SER A 154 -2.88 21.16 -17.98
C SER A 154 -3.39 22.02 -16.83
N ARG A 155 -3.14 23.32 -16.95
CA ARG A 155 -3.83 24.37 -16.22
C ARG A 155 -5.34 24.22 -16.41
N LEU A 156 -6.06 24.56 -15.35
CA LEU A 156 -7.49 24.78 -15.28
C LEU A 156 -8.02 25.47 -16.56
N SER A 157 -9.10 24.91 -17.12
CA SER A 157 -9.85 25.54 -18.21
C SER A 157 -10.33 26.93 -17.79
N PRO A 158 -10.02 27.99 -18.55
CA PRO A 158 -10.68 29.28 -18.36
C PRO A 158 -12.11 29.17 -18.87
N PHE A 159 -13.05 29.61 -18.03
CA PHE A 159 -14.43 29.84 -18.40
C PHE A 159 -14.52 30.63 -19.71
N HIS A 160 -15.33 30.17 -20.65
CA HIS A 160 -15.68 30.92 -21.85
C HIS A 160 -16.50 32.15 -21.44
N LEU A 161 -15.84 33.30 -21.38
CA LEU A 161 -16.52 34.59 -21.46
C LEU A 161 -17.02 34.75 -22.92
N PRO A 162 -18.24 35.26 -23.16
CA PRO A 162 -18.66 35.64 -24.49
C PRO A 162 -17.69 36.67 -25.06
N ARG A 163 -17.10 36.33 -26.21
CA ARG A 163 -16.22 37.20 -26.99
C ARG A 163 -17.03 38.41 -27.44
N ILE A 164 -16.84 39.54 -26.76
CA ILE A 164 -17.24 40.86 -27.25
C ILE A 164 -16.55 41.04 -28.60
N ARG A 165 -17.34 41.28 -29.65
CA ARG A 165 -16.84 41.73 -30.96
C ARG A 165 -16.12 43.05 -30.72
N THR A 166 -14.80 43.02 -30.75
CA THR A 166 -14.00 44.21 -31.03
C THR A 166 -14.25 44.59 -32.48
N ALA A 167 -15.00 45.68 -32.69
CA ALA A 167 -14.98 46.38 -33.95
C ALA A 167 -13.53 46.75 -34.26
N GLU A 168 -13.09 46.36 -35.45
CA GLU A 168 -11.76 46.64 -35.96
C GLU A 168 -11.58 48.16 -36.00
N THR A 169 -10.60 48.63 -35.23
CA THR A 169 -10.04 49.97 -35.37
C THR A 169 -9.38 50.03 -36.76
N VAL A 170 -10.09 50.59 -37.73
CA VAL A 170 -9.46 51.10 -38.94
C VAL A 170 -8.53 52.23 -38.51
N THR A 171 -7.26 51.97 -38.76
CA THR A 171 -6.12 52.87 -38.74
C THR A 171 -6.49 54.31 -39.08
N ALA A 172 -6.10 55.22 -38.19
CA ALA A 172 -5.91 56.63 -38.52
C ALA A 172 -4.95 56.70 -39.70
N GLU A 173 -5.50 56.94 -40.89
CA GLU A 173 -4.72 57.39 -42.04
C GLU A 173 -4.59 58.92 -41.94
N GLU A 174 -3.34 59.31 -42.03
CA GLU A 174 -2.78 60.62 -41.92
C GLU A 174 -3.47 61.62 -42.87
N VAL A 175 -3.90 62.76 -42.32
CA VAL A 175 -4.40 63.90 -43.10
C VAL A 175 -3.23 64.44 -43.93
N HIS A 176 -3.14 63.99 -45.18
CA HIS A 176 -2.28 64.60 -46.18
C HIS A 176 -3.07 65.71 -46.89
N LEU A 177 -2.84 66.93 -46.42
CA LEU A 177 -3.21 68.17 -47.11
C LEU A 177 -2.64 68.15 -48.54
N PRO A 178 -3.44 68.41 -49.60
CA PRO A 178 -2.87 68.67 -50.91
C PRO A 178 -2.15 70.03 -50.90
N PRO A 179 -1.00 70.16 -51.59
CA PRO A 179 -0.28 71.42 -51.66
C PRO A 179 -1.06 72.43 -52.51
N LEU A 180 -1.04 73.69 -52.05
CA LEU A 180 -1.34 74.87 -52.84
C LEU A 180 -0.61 74.76 -54.19
N SER A 181 -1.35 74.56 -55.27
CA SER A 181 -0.89 74.94 -56.61
C SER A 181 -1.33 76.37 -56.87
N GLU A 182 -0.34 77.26 -56.92
CA GLU A 182 -0.43 78.56 -57.57
C GLU A 182 -1.00 78.39 -58.99
N SER A 183 -2.28 78.69 -59.17
CA SER A 183 -2.79 79.05 -60.49
C SER A 183 -2.76 80.57 -60.61
N LYS A 184 -1.83 81.00 -61.47
CA LYS A 184 -1.70 82.34 -62.02
C LYS A 184 -3.05 82.98 -62.27
N GLU A 185 -3.24 84.12 -61.62
CA GLU A 185 -4.13 85.18 -62.01
C GLU A 185 -3.92 85.51 -63.49
N ASN A 186 -4.93 85.25 -64.30
CA ASN A 186 -5.11 85.88 -65.59
C ASN A 186 -6.60 86.21 -65.71
N CYS A 187 -6.93 87.47 -65.46
CA CYS A 187 -8.24 88.02 -65.79
C CYS A 187 -8.47 87.92 -67.30
N PRO A 188 -9.72 87.67 -67.72
CA PRO A 188 -10.44 88.76 -68.37
C PRO A 188 -11.85 88.96 -67.79
N VAL A 189 -12.23 90.24 -67.73
CA VAL A 189 -13.57 90.76 -67.43
C VAL A 189 -14.41 90.77 -68.73
N PRO A 190 -15.75 90.94 -68.71
CA PRO A 190 -16.82 89.97 -68.43
C PRO A 190 -17.73 89.72 -69.66
N GLU A 191 -18.29 88.53 -69.82
CA GLU A 191 -19.46 88.31 -70.70
C GLU A 191 -20.71 87.99 -69.84
N PRO A 192 -21.91 88.43 -70.25
CA PRO A 192 -23.09 88.41 -69.39
C PRO A 192 -23.64 86.98 -69.28
N VAL A 193 -23.28 86.27 -68.22
CA VAL A 193 -23.88 84.97 -67.89
C VAL A 193 -25.30 85.21 -67.34
N PRO A 194 -26.33 84.48 -67.80
CA PRO A 194 -27.70 84.68 -67.31
C PRO A 194 -27.80 84.39 -65.81
N LYS A 195 -28.33 85.35 -65.03
CA LYS A 195 -28.53 85.26 -63.57
C LYS A 195 -29.29 84.00 -63.11
N GLN A 196 -30.02 83.34 -64.01
CA GLN A 196 -30.74 82.09 -63.73
C GLN A 196 -29.82 80.87 -63.50
N PHE A 197 -28.68 80.76 -64.18
CA PHE A 197 -27.81 79.57 -64.07
C PHE A 197 -27.09 79.48 -62.72
N LEU A 198 -26.63 80.62 -62.19
CA LEU A 198 -26.01 80.73 -60.86
C LEU A 198 -27.02 80.53 -59.72
N GLU A 199 -28.25 81.03 -59.88
CA GLU A 199 -29.32 80.81 -58.91
C GLU A 199 -29.73 79.33 -58.87
N ASP A 200 -29.81 78.65 -60.01
CA ASP A 200 -30.19 77.24 -60.07
C ASP A 200 -29.07 76.31 -59.55
N GLU A 201 -27.79 76.62 -59.80
CA GLU A 201 -26.67 75.90 -59.20
C GLU A 201 -26.63 76.07 -57.66
N SER A 202 -26.95 77.27 -57.16
CA SER A 202 -27.04 77.52 -55.71
C SER A 202 -28.21 76.80 -55.04
N LYS A 203 -29.36 76.69 -55.73
CA LYS A 203 -30.51 75.91 -55.26
C LYS A 203 -30.19 74.42 -55.25
N GLN A 204 -29.53 73.91 -56.28
CA GLN A 204 -29.12 72.50 -56.35
C GLN A 204 -28.17 72.14 -55.20
N LYS A 205 -27.16 72.97 -54.92
CA LYS A 205 -26.26 72.77 -53.76
C LYS A 205 -26.99 72.85 -52.42
N LEU A 206 -27.98 73.74 -52.31
CA LEU A 206 -28.80 73.85 -51.10
C LEU A 206 -29.67 72.60 -50.89
N GLU A 207 -30.26 72.04 -51.95
CA GLU A 207 -31.03 70.79 -51.87
C GLU A 207 -30.13 69.59 -51.56
N GLU A 208 -28.92 69.53 -52.13
CA GLU A 208 -27.91 68.52 -51.79
C GLU A 208 -27.50 68.61 -50.31
N LEU A 209 -27.23 69.81 -49.79
CA LEU A 209 -26.93 70.00 -48.37
C LEU A 209 -28.10 69.65 -47.44
N LYS A 210 -29.35 69.88 -47.88
CA LYS A 210 -30.54 69.45 -47.13
C LYS A 210 -30.69 67.93 -47.12
N ALA A 211 -30.39 67.26 -48.23
CA ALA A 211 -30.37 65.81 -48.31
C ALA A 211 -29.31 65.23 -47.38
N GLN A 212 -28.08 65.75 -47.43
CA GLN A 212 -27.01 65.33 -46.51
C GLN A 212 -27.35 65.57 -45.03
N LEU A 213 -28.01 66.68 -44.70
CA LEU A 213 -28.51 66.93 -43.34
C LEU A 213 -29.62 65.97 -42.92
N ALA A 214 -30.45 65.51 -43.87
CA ALA A 214 -31.47 64.51 -43.61
C ALA A 214 -30.84 63.12 -43.38
N ASP A 215 -29.85 62.73 -44.20
CA ASP A 215 -29.11 61.48 -44.07
C ASP A 215 -28.33 61.44 -42.74
N LEU A 216 -27.59 62.50 -42.41
CA LEU A 216 -26.88 62.60 -41.12
C LEU A 216 -27.83 62.53 -39.91
N ARG A 217 -29.06 63.05 -40.05
CA ARG A 217 -30.08 62.94 -39.01
C ARG A 217 -30.62 61.51 -38.88
N GLU A 218 -30.73 60.78 -39.99
CA GLU A 218 -31.11 59.36 -39.98
C GLU A 218 -30.00 58.51 -39.35
N ASP A 219 -28.74 58.74 -39.74
CA ASP A 219 -27.57 58.09 -39.16
C ASP A 219 -27.47 58.36 -37.65
N GLN A 220 -27.72 59.59 -37.21
CA GLN A 220 -27.74 59.94 -35.78
C GLN A 220 -28.79 59.10 -35.03
N LYS A 221 -29.99 58.97 -35.57
CA LYS A 221 -31.05 58.15 -34.95
C LYS A 221 -30.70 56.67 -34.93
N ALA A 222 -30.16 56.15 -36.04
CA ALA A 222 -29.74 54.76 -36.12
C ALA A 222 -28.64 54.45 -35.08
N LEU A 223 -27.68 55.36 -34.92
CA LEU A 223 -26.63 55.21 -33.91
C LEU A 223 -27.17 55.28 -32.48
N GLU A 224 -28.13 56.17 -32.20
CA GLU A 224 -28.82 56.25 -30.90
C GLU A 224 -29.57 54.94 -30.59
N ASP A 225 -30.27 54.37 -31.59
CA ASP A 225 -30.97 53.10 -31.45
C ASP A 225 -30.01 51.92 -31.21
N GLU A 226 -28.88 51.87 -31.92
CA GLU A 226 -27.83 50.86 -31.70
C GLU A 226 -27.20 50.99 -30.32
N TRP A 227 -26.94 52.22 -29.86
CA TRP A 227 -26.42 52.49 -28.54
C TRP A 227 -27.38 52.01 -27.46
N HIS A 228 -28.67 52.35 -27.57
CA HIS A 228 -29.71 51.89 -26.65
C HIS A 228 -29.84 50.37 -26.63
N LYS A 229 -29.81 49.73 -27.80
CA LYS A 229 -29.85 48.27 -27.89
C LYS A 229 -28.65 47.62 -27.19
N MET A 230 -27.47 48.18 -27.37
CA MET A 230 -26.25 47.69 -26.72
C MET A 230 -26.27 47.92 -25.21
N ASP A 231 -26.77 49.06 -24.75
CA ASP A 231 -26.92 49.38 -23.33
C ASP A 231 -27.90 48.42 -22.63
N GLU A 232 -29.05 48.15 -23.24
CA GLU A 232 -30.02 47.18 -22.71
C GLU A 232 -29.47 45.75 -22.72
N ALA A 233 -28.76 45.34 -23.78
CA ALA A 233 -28.10 44.05 -23.83
C ALA A 233 -27.03 43.91 -22.74
N TRP A 234 -26.22 44.96 -22.54
CA TRP A 234 -25.19 44.97 -21.48
C TRP A 234 -25.81 44.90 -20.08
N LYS A 235 -26.90 45.64 -19.81
CA LYS A 235 -27.62 45.57 -18.53
C LYS A 235 -28.19 44.17 -18.29
N ALA A 236 -28.78 43.56 -19.31
CA ALA A 236 -29.31 42.20 -19.23
C ALA A 236 -28.21 41.18 -18.93
N ASP A 237 -27.07 41.25 -19.63
CA ASP A 237 -25.92 40.37 -19.40
C ASP A 237 -25.32 40.56 -18.01
N LYS A 238 -25.20 41.81 -17.54
CA LYS A 238 -24.74 42.12 -16.18
C LYS A 238 -25.66 41.50 -15.13
N GLN A 239 -26.98 41.63 -15.30
CA GLN A 239 -27.96 41.06 -14.38
C GLN A 239 -27.86 39.53 -14.34
N LYS A 240 -27.80 38.90 -15.53
CA LYS A 240 -27.64 37.45 -15.66
C LYS A 240 -26.35 36.94 -15.01
N MET A 241 -25.25 37.66 -15.19
CA MET A 241 -23.96 37.31 -14.58
C MET A 241 -24.01 37.41 -13.05
N MET A 242 -24.71 38.43 -12.53
CA MET A 242 -24.91 38.58 -11.08
C MET A 242 -25.73 37.44 -10.49
N GLU A 243 -26.83 37.06 -11.14
CA GLU A 243 -27.67 35.92 -10.73
C GLU A 243 -26.90 34.61 -10.76
N PHE A 244 -26.15 34.35 -11.84
CA PHE A 244 -25.30 33.17 -11.95
C PHE A 244 -24.25 33.11 -10.82
N LEU A 245 -23.61 34.24 -10.50
CA LEU A 245 -22.63 34.32 -9.42
C LEU A 245 -23.27 34.03 -8.05
N GLN A 246 -24.48 34.53 -7.80
CA GLN A 246 -25.22 34.25 -6.57
C GLN A 246 -25.61 32.77 -6.46
N GLU A 247 -26.06 32.16 -7.56
CA GLU A 247 -26.39 30.74 -7.62
C GLU A 247 -25.16 29.87 -7.37
N GLU A 248 -24.03 30.18 -8.02
CA GLU A 248 -22.78 29.46 -7.78
C GLU A 248 -22.30 29.63 -6.33
N LYS A 249 -22.41 30.83 -5.73
CA LYS A 249 -22.08 31.04 -4.32
C LYS A 249 -22.93 30.15 -3.40
N LYS A 250 -24.24 30.04 -3.67
CA LYS A 250 -25.15 29.16 -2.92
C LYS A 250 -24.78 27.69 -3.11
N ARG A 251 -24.46 27.28 -4.34
CA ARG A 251 -24.02 25.92 -4.66
C ARG A 251 -22.74 25.55 -3.90
N HIS A 252 -21.76 26.45 -3.88
CA HIS A 252 -20.51 26.27 -3.13
C HIS A 252 -20.77 26.13 -1.63
N TYR A 253 -21.57 27.01 -1.04
CA TYR A 253 -21.93 26.94 0.37
C TYR A 253 -22.61 25.60 0.73
N ASN A 254 -23.57 25.14 -0.08
CA ASN A 254 -24.23 23.86 0.16
C ASN A 254 -23.27 22.67 0.06
N LEU A 255 -22.33 22.72 -0.90
CA LEU A 255 -21.32 21.67 -1.05
C LEU A 255 -20.34 21.66 0.13
N GLU A 256 -19.95 22.84 0.63
CA GLU A 256 -19.10 23.00 1.81
C GLU A 256 -19.76 22.38 3.05
N VAL A 257 -21.05 22.66 3.27
CA VAL A 257 -21.83 22.05 4.36
C VAL A 257 -21.86 20.52 4.22
N GLN A 258 -22.16 19.98 3.03
CA GLN A 258 -22.19 18.54 2.80
C GLN A 258 -20.82 17.88 3.05
N VAL A 259 -19.74 18.50 2.60
CA VAL A 259 -18.38 18.00 2.84
C VAL A 259 -18.05 18.04 4.33
N ASN A 260 -18.43 19.10 5.04
CA ASN A 260 -18.21 19.22 6.47
C ASN A 260 -18.98 18.14 7.26
N ASP A 261 -20.25 17.90 6.95
CA ASP A 261 -21.05 16.84 7.59
C ASP A 261 -20.44 15.46 7.35
N MET A 262 -19.99 15.19 6.12
CA MET A 262 -19.31 13.95 5.76
C MET A 262 -17.98 13.80 6.52
N ILE A 263 -17.19 14.86 6.65
CA ILE A 263 -15.94 14.85 7.43
C ILE A 263 -16.24 14.57 8.90
N GLN A 264 -17.28 15.19 9.47
CA GLN A 264 -17.66 15.00 10.86
C GLN A 264 -18.09 13.55 11.14
N ILE A 265 -18.90 12.96 10.26
CA ILE A 265 -19.31 11.56 10.36
C ILE A 265 -18.09 10.64 10.27
N ASN A 266 -17.24 10.83 9.26
CA ASN A 266 -16.03 10.02 9.11
C ASN A 266 -15.08 10.15 10.31
N GLN A 267 -14.92 11.34 10.87
CA GLN A 267 -14.13 11.54 12.09
C GLN A 267 -14.72 10.75 13.26
N ASN A 268 -16.04 10.78 13.43
CA ASN A 268 -16.72 10.03 14.49
C ASN A 268 -16.54 8.51 14.32
N GLU A 269 -16.69 8.01 13.09
CA GLU A 269 -16.45 6.59 12.76
C GLU A 269 -15.01 6.18 13.07
N ILE A 270 -14.03 7.00 12.67
CA ILE A 270 -12.61 6.75 12.98
C ILE A 270 -12.37 6.73 14.49
N THR A 271 -12.96 7.65 15.24
CA THR A 271 -12.80 7.68 16.70
C THR A 271 -13.42 6.45 17.36
N ASN A 272 -14.59 6.00 16.90
CA ASN A 272 -15.24 4.81 17.42
C ASN A 272 -14.41 3.55 17.13
N LEU A 273 -13.96 3.38 15.87
CA LEU A 273 -13.11 2.26 15.49
C LEU A 273 -11.78 2.23 16.25
N LYS A 274 -11.17 3.39 16.53
CA LYS A 274 -9.97 3.48 17.37
C LYS A 274 -10.24 3.02 18.80
N GLN A 275 -11.39 3.39 19.36
CA GLN A 275 -11.78 2.98 20.70
C GLN A 275 -12.02 1.47 20.77
N ASP A 276 -12.72 0.90 19.78
CA ASP A 276 -12.95 -0.54 19.67
C ASP A 276 -11.63 -1.31 19.52
N LEU A 277 -10.71 -0.79 18.70
CA LEU A 277 -9.38 -1.37 18.54
C LEU A 277 -8.60 -1.34 19.85
N ALA A 278 -8.58 -0.21 20.56
CA ALA A 278 -7.89 -0.10 21.85
C ALA A 278 -8.48 -1.07 22.90
N CYS A 279 -9.81 -1.17 22.99
CA CYS A 279 -10.49 -2.09 23.89
C CYS A 279 -10.16 -3.56 23.56
N THR A 280 -10.16 -3.93 22.27
CA THR A 280 -9.83 -5.29 21.84
C THR A 280 -8.35 -5.62 22.01
N GLU A 281 -7.46 -4.64 21.82
CA GLU A 281 -6.03 -4.75 22.11
C GLU A 281 -5.78 -4.99 23.60
N GLU A 282 -6.35 -4.18 24.49
CA GLU A 282 -6.24 -4.36 25.94
C GLU A 282 -6.72 -5.74 26.38
N LYS A 283 -7.87 -6.18 25.85
CA LYS A 283 -8.40 -7.52 26.13
C LYS A 283 -7.46 -8.62 25.64
N MET A 284 -6.89 -8.47 24.45
CA MET A 284 -5.95 -9.45 23.87
C MET A 284 -4.65 -9.52 24.68
N VAL A 285 -4.10 -8.38 25.06
CA VAL A 285 -2.91 -8.26 25.91
C VAL A 285 -3.17 -8.91 27.27
N TYR A 286 -4.29 -8.58 27.91
CA TYR A 286 -4.67 -9.19 29.19
C TYR A 286 -4.82 -10.71 29.08
N GLN A 287 -5.52 -11.22 28.06
CA GLN A 287 -5.63 -12.66 27.83
C GLN A 287 -4.29 -13.34 27.60
N SER A 288 -3.38 -12.69 26.87
CA SER A 288 -2.03 -13.21 26.65
C SER A 288 -1.24 -13.31 27.95
N TYR A 289 -1.33 -12.26 28.78
CA TYR A 289 -0.71 -12.23 30.11
C TYR A 289 -1.25 -13.34 31.01
N GLU A 290 -2.57 -13.50 31.09
CA GLU A 290 -3.22 -14.56 31.88
C GLU A 290 -2.79 -15.96 31.43
N ARG A 291 -2.78 -16.24 30.11
CA ARG A 291 -2.30 -17.54 29.60
C ARG A 291 -0.83 -17.78 29.96
N THR A 292 -0.01 -16.74 29.94
CA THR A 292 1.41 -16.85 30.31
C THR A 292 1.56 -17.09 31.81
N ARG A 293 0.76 -16.41 32.64
CA ARG A 293 0.70 -16.58 34.09
C ARG A 293 0.32 -18.02 34.45
N ASP A 294 -0.73 -18.57 33.85
CA ASP A 294 -1.17 -19.94 34.10
C ASP A 294 -0.08 -20.98 33.76
N ILE A 295 0.66 -20.77 32.65
CA ILE A 295 1.81 -21.61 32.30
C ILE A 295 2.93 -21.48 33.34
N TRP A 296 3.17 -20.27 33.83
CA TRP A 296 4.19 -19.99 34.83
C TRP A 296 3.88 -20.66 36.17
N GLU A 297 2.63 -20.59 36.63
CA GLU A 297 2.15 -21.27 37.83
C GLU A 297 2.27 -22.79 37.72
N MET A 298 1.95 -23.36 36.54
CA MET A 298 2.19 -24.77 36.25
C MET A 298 3.67 -25.13 36.35
N LEU A 299 4.56 -24.31 35.78
CA LEU A 299 6.01 -24.53 35.84
C LEU A 299 6.54 -24.46 37.27
N GLU A 300 6.08 -23.50 38.06
CA GLU A 300 6.45 -23.37 39.48
C GLU A 300 5.96 -24.57 40.31
N SER A 301 4.77 -25.11 39.98
CA SER A 301 4.26 -26.34 40.59
C SER A 301 5.15 -27.54 40.28
N TYR A 302 5.61 -27.68 39.02
CA TYR A 302 6.53 -28.73 38.61
C TYR A 302 7.88 -28.57 39.31
N GLN A 303 8.44 -27.36 39.34
CA GLN A 303 9.70 -27.06 40.03
C GLN A 303 9.61 -27.43 41.51
N THR A 304 8.53 -27.03 42.19
CA THR A 304 8.30 -27.37 43.60
C THR A 304 8.20 -28.87 43.81
N ARG A 305 7.51 -29.59 42.92
CA ARG A 305 7.38 -31.06 42.99
C ARG A 305 8.72 -31.75 42.76
N LEU A 306 9.51 -31.26 41.80
CA LEU A 306 10.84 -31.78 41.49
C LEU A 306 11.79 -31.58 42.68
N ALA A 307 11.78 -30.40 43.30
CA ALA A 307 12.55 -30.10 44.50
C ALA A 307 12.15 -30.98 45.70
N LYS A 308 10.84 -31.23 45.90
CA LYS A 308 10.36 -32.16 46.94
C LYS A 308 10.84 -33.59 46.69
N MET A 309 10.75 -34.08 45.45
CA MET A 309 11.26 -35.41 45.09
C MET A 309 12.77 -35.51 45.26
N GLU A 310 13.52 -34.48 44.88
CA GLU A 310 14.98 -34.42 45.06
C GLU A 310 15.37 -34.43 46.54
N MET A 311 14.67 -33.66 47.37
CA MET A 311 14.90 -33.65 48.82
C MET A 311 14.57 -35.01 49.46
N GLN A 312 13.47 -35.65 49.04
CA GLN A 312 13.13 -37.00 49.49
C GLN A 312 14.21 -38.02 49.05
N GLN A 313 14.67 -37.92 47.81
CA GLN A 313 15.75 -38.76 47.30
C GLN A 313 17.04 -38.55 48.08
N GLN A 314 17.42 -37.31 48.40
CA GLN A 314 18.62 -37.01 49.20
C GLN A 314 18.51 -37.54 50.63
N ALA A 315 17.36 -37.41 51.28
CA ALA A 315 17.13 -37.93 52.63
C ALA A 315 17.21 -39.47 52.67
N GLN A 316 16.54 -40.15 51.74
CA GLN A 316 16.56 -41.61 51.63
C GLN A 316 17.95 -42.12 51.21
N GLN A 317 18.66 -41.37 50.36
CA GLN A 317 20.04 -41.67 49.99
C GLN A 317 21.01 -41.38 51.12
N GLN A 318 20.81 -40.40 52.00
CA GLN A 318 21.64 -40.21 53.20
C GLN A 318 21.49 -41.37 54.18
N GLU A 319 20.26 -41.77 54.52
CA GLU A 319 19.99 -42.93 55.39
C GLU A 319 20.57 -44.23 54.81
N ALA A 320 20.42 -44.43 53.49
CA ALA A 320 21.00 -45.58 52.79
C ALA A 320 22.49 -45.43 52.46
N ARG A 321 23.11 -44.25 52.61
CA ARG A 321 24.55 -43.99 52.34
C ARG A 321 25.39 -44.08 53.60
N GLU A 322 24.84 -43.79 54.78
CA GLU A 322 25.55 -43.94 56.05
C GLU A 322 25.93 -45.40 56.36
N LEU A 323 25.08 -46.37 55.99
CA LEU A 323 25.35 -47.80 56.19
C LEU A 323 26.45 -48.39 55.26
N PRO A 324 26.49 -48.09 53.94
CA PRO A 324 27.51 -48.59 53.01
C PRO A 324 28.74 -47.69 52.84
N GLN A 325 28.76 -46.41 53.24
CA GLN A 325 29.95 -45.56 53.07
C GLN A 325 31.18 -46.16 53.78
N ALA A 326 31.00 -46.64 55.01
CA ALA A 326 32.05 -47.33 55.77
C ALA A 326 32.56 -48.60 55.03
N ASN A 327 31.67 -49.28 54.32
CA ASN A 327 31.99 -50.49 53.57
C ASN A 327 32.66 -50.20 52.22
N ILE A 328 32.29 -49.11 51.53
CA ILE A 328 32.85 -48.72 50.23
C ILE A 328 34.29 -48.22 50.37
N TYR A 329 34.61 -47.40 51.38
CA TYR A 329 36.00 -46.98 51.61
C TYR A 329 36.91 -48.16 52.00
N LYS A 330 36.37 -49.16 52.71
CA LYS A 330 37.07 -50.41 53.05
C LYS A 330 37.33 -51.29 51.82
N LEU A 331 36.33 -51.45 50.95
CA LEU A 331 36.46 -52.15 49.67
C LEU A 331 37.44 -51.44 48.73
N TYR A 332 37.44 -50.11 48.69
CA TYR A 332 38.38 -49.33 47.88
C TYR A 332 39.83 -49.53 48.35
N GLY A 333 40.07 -49.55 49.67
CA GLY A 333 41.39 -49.89 50.22
C GLY A 333 41.83 -51.32 49.89
N GLN A 334 40.92 -52.28 49.94
CA GLN A 334 41.19 -53.66 49.55
C GLN A 334 41.50 -53.80 48.05
N LEU A 335 40.79 -53.08 47.19
CA LEU A 335 41.02 -53.04 45.75
C LEU A 335 42.38 -52.42 45.41
N MET A 336 42.72 -51.29 46.04
CA MET A 336 44.02 -50.65 45.85
C MET A 336 45.17 -51.56 46.30
N ASN A 337 45.00 -52.27 47.42
CA ASN A 337 45.99 -53.24 47.88
C ASN A 337 46.12 -54.44 46.92
N LEU A 338 45.00 -54.99 46.42
CA LEU A 338 45.00 -56.04 45.42
C LEU A 338 45.71 -55.59 44.13
N LEU A 339 45.40 -54.39 43.65
CA LEU A 339 46.03 -53.81 42.46
C LEU A 339 47.55 -53.64 42.66
N LEU A 340 47.97 -53.18 43.83
CA LEU A 340 49.37 -53.05 44.20
C LEU A 340 50.08 -54.42 44.24
N THR A 341 49.38 -55.45 44.73
CA THR A 341 49.89 -56.83 44.78
C THR A 341 50.06 -57.41 43.38
N ILE A 342 49.08 -57.20 42.50
CA ILE A 342 49.14 -57.62 41.08
C ILE A 342 50.29 -56.89 40.37
N ALA A 343 50.43 -55.58 40.58
CA ALA A 343 51.52 -54.80 40.00
C ALA A 343 52.90 -55.30 40.49
N ALA A 344 53.03 -55.64 41.78
CA ALA A 344 54.26 -56.21 42.33
C ALA A 344 54.58 -57.59 41.72
N ILE A 345 53.58 -58.45 41.55
CA ILE A 345 53.75 -59.76 40.89
C ILE A 345 54.16 -59.57 39.42
N LEU A 346 53.49 -58.69 38.68
CA LEU A 346 53.87 -58.37 37.30
C LEU A 346 55.28 -57.82 37.20
N LEU A 347 55.70 -57.00 38.16
CA LEU A 347 57.04 -56.43 38.21
C LEU A 347 58.09 -57.50 38.53
N VAL A 348 57.79 -58.44 39.43
CA VAL A 348 58.62 -59.62 39.68
C VAL A 348 58.70 -60.52 38.44
N CYS A 349 57.59 -60.77 37.76
CA CYS A 349 57.55 -61.52 36.49
C CYS A 349 58.38 -60.82 35.41
N ALA A 350 58.26 -59.51 35.26
CA ALA A 350 59.07 -58.72 34.34
C ALA A 350 60.56 -58.81 34.69
N SER A 351 60.92 -58.74 35.99
CA SER A 351 62.31 -58.86 36.43
C SER A 351 62.88 -60.27 36.18
N THR A 352 62.09 -61.32 36.41
CA THR A 352 62.48 -62.71 36.12
C THR A 352 62.63 -62.93 34.62
N VAL A 353 61.71 -62.40 33.82
CA VAL A 353 61.82 -62.40 32.35
C VAL A 353 63.02 -61.60 31.88
N SER A 354 63.34 -60.45 32.48
CA SER A 354 64.55 -59.68 32.15
C SER A 354 65.84 -60.42 32.49
N THR A 355 65.92 -61.12 33.63
CA THR A 355 67.06 -61.99 33.96
C THR A 355 67.15 -63.25 33.10
N CYS A 356 66.02 -63.79 32.62
CA CYS A 356 65.98 -64.91 31.68
C CYS A 356 66.28 -64.45 30.23
N ALA A 357 65.93 -63.22 29.88
CA ALA A 357 66.19 -62.61 28.58
C ALA A 357 67.67 -62.28 28.38
N LEU A 358 68.43 -61.98 29.45
CA LEU A 358 69.86 -61.68 29.40
C LEU A 358 70.74 -62.82 28.82
N PRO A 359 70.51 -64.13 29.11
CA PRO A 359 71.18 -65.23 28.39
C PRO A 359 70.53 -65.58 27.03
N LEU A 360 69.29 -65.17 26.78
CA LEU A 360 68.56 -65.45 25.52
C LEU A 360 68.75 -64.38 24.42
N LEU A 361 69.23 -63.18 24.76
CA LEU A 361 69.54 -62.10 23.81
C LEU A 361 70.81 -62.34 22.96
N ARG A 362 71.30 -63.58 22.89
CA ARG A 362 72.40 -63.96 21.99
C ARG A 362 72.03 -64.94 20.87
N THR A 363 70.80 -65.43 20.74
CA THR A 363 70.43 -66.28 19.59
C THR A 363 68.99 -66.13 19.09
N ARG A 364 68.80 -66.56 17.83
CA ARG A 364 67.67 -66.38 16.89
C ARG A 364 66.28 -66.86 17.36
N TRP A 365 66.10 -67.22 18.63
CA TRP A 365 64.86 -67.77 19.16
C TRP A 365 63.81 -66.72 19.54
N CYS A 366 64.18 -65.46 19.84
CA CYS A 366 63.21 -64.37 20.09
C CYS A 366 62.36 -64.01 18.87
N ALA A 367 62.91 -64.12 17.65
CA ALA A 367 62.13 -63.96 16.43
C ALA A 367 61.08 -65.08 16.30
N MET A 368 61.44 -66.31 16.68
CA MET A 368 60.50 -67.45 16.64
C MET A 368 59.40 -67.35 17.68
N THR A 369 59.69 -66.89 18.91
CA THR A 369 58.65 -66.73 19.95
C THR A 369 57.70 -65.58 19.66
N THR A 370 58.21 -64.43 19.21
CA THR A 370 57.37 -63.31 18.76
C THR A 370 56.51 -63.70 17.56
N LEU A 371 57.07 -64.42 16.59
CA LEU A 371 56.31 -64.96 15.45
C LEU A 371 55.24 -65.97 15.91
N LEU A 372 55.56 -66.87 16.86
CA LEU A 372 54.61 -67.82 17.40
C LEU A 372 53.44 -67.12 18.12
N VAL A 373 53.73 -66.09 18.93
CA VAL A 373 52.69 -65.29 19.59
C VAL A 373 51.81 -64.58 18.57
N ILE A 374 52.41 -64.00 17.52
CA ILE A 374 51.66 -63.37 16.42
C ILE A 374 50.78 -64.41 15.71
N ILE A 375 51.29 -65.61 15.42
CA ILE A 375 50.51 -66.70 14.80
C ILE A 375 49.36 -67.14 15.71
N VAL A 376 49.60 -67.27 17.02
CA VAL A 376 48.54 -67.62 17.98
C VAL A 376 47.49 -66.52 18.05
N VAL A 377 47.88 -65.24 18.06
CA VAL A 377 46.95 -64.10 18.04
C VAL A 377 46.13 -64.09 16.76
N ILE A 378 46.76 -64.32 15.59
CA ILE A 378 46.06 -64.41 14.29
C ILE A 378 45.12 -65.64 14.26
N ALA A 379 45.54 -66.77 14.83
CA ALA A 379 44.72 -67.97 14.90
C ALA A 379 43.50 -67.75 15.79
N VAL A 380 43.66 -67.13 16.97
CA VAL A 380 42.54 -66.77 17.85
C VAL A 380 41.60 -65.78 17.16
N TRP A 381 42.13 -64.81 16.41
CA TRP A 381 41.32 -63.85 15.66
C TRP A 381 40.53 -64.50 14.51
N ASN A 382 41.08 -65.54 13.88
CA ASN A 382 40.38 -66.30 12.86
C ASN A 382 39.43 -67.37 13.42
N TYR A 383 39.73 -67.92 14.61
CA TYR A 383 38.91 -68.96 15.25
C TYR A 383 37.67 -68.39 15.95
N PHE A 384 37.65 -67.08 16.25
CA PHE A 384 36.45 -66.35 16.62
C PHE A 384 35.77 -65.76 15.37
N PRO A 385 34.76 -66.42 14.76
CA PRO A 385 33.90 -65.75 13.79
C PRO A 385 33.10 -64.62 14.49
N PRO A 386 32.59 -63.62 13.74
CA PRO A 386 32.03 -62.38 14.29
C PRO A 386 30.68 -62.63 14.99
N THR A 387 30.74 -63.13 16.23
CA THR A 387 29.59 -63.21 17.15
C THR A 387 29.28 -61.88 17.82
N ALA A 388 30.14 -60.87 17.66
CA ALA A 388 29.94 -59.52 18.19
C ALA A 388 28.84 -58.71 17.48
N GLN A 389 28.22 -59.20 16.39
CA GLN A 389 27.13 -58.49 15.68
C GLN A 389 25.72 -59.02 16.03
N LEU A 390 25.58 -60.16 16.72
CA LEU A 390 24.26 -60.75 17.01
C LEU A 390 23.68 -60.36 18.39
N GLU A 391 24.52 -59.93 19.34
CA GLU A 391 24.11 -59.57 20.72
C GLU A 391 23.62 -58.12 20.89
N TRP A 392 23.85 -57.22 19.93
CA TRP A 392 23.43 -55.80 20.07
C TRP A 392 21.98 -55.54 19.62
N LYS A 393 21.33 -56.51 18.97
CA LYS A 393 19.94 -56.36 18.47
C LYS A 393 18.85 -56.76 19.47
N THR A 394 19.19 -57.28 20.65
CA THR A 394 18.21 -57.75 21.65
C THR A 394 17.92 -56.75 22.78
N TRP A 395 18.55 -55.57 22.79
CA TRP A 395 18.45 -54.61 23.90
C TRP A 395 17.75 -53.27 23.59
N LEU A 396 17.05 -53.13 22.45
CA LEU A 396 16.10 -52.01 22.28
C LEU A 396 14.65 -52.52 22.43
N PRO A 397 13.95 -52.19 23.53
CA PRO A 397 12.50 -52.28 23.58
C PRO A 397 11.90 -51.24 22.63
N SER A 398 10.95 -51.65 21.79
CA SER A 398 10.11 -50.71 21.05
C SER A 398 9.23 -49.93 22.03
N ALA A 399 9.46 -48.62 22.13
CA ALA A 399 8.51 -47.65 22.66
C ALA A 399 8.57 -46.40 21.79
#